data_AF-A0A3B9J820-F1
#
_entry.id   AF-A0A3B9J820-F1
#
_cell.length_a   1.000
_cell.length_b   1.000
_cell.length_c   1.000
_cell.angle_alpha   90.00
_cell.angle_beta   90.00
_cell.angle_gamma   90.00
#
_symmetry.space_group_name_H-M   'P 1'
#
loop_
_entity.id
_entity.type
_entity.pdbx_description
1 polymer ?
#
loop_
_entity_poly.entity_id
_entity_poly.type
_entity_poly.pdbx_seq_one_letter_code
_entity_poly.pdbx_strand_id
1 'polypeptide(L)'
;MSKKNLFVSAALTAFVLVILVNVASAYKQISSSSVDVQPALPTVTSTVEVLPTETPVVVLTHQEAALVAANFLGDTDLFSVENAPWEEKDAYKVVFSSGYIVYVSLDGQILSSEAPQPIFVSVPAPATNNGGSGQSQASSNNSQQQNHNEDDDDDHDDDDHEEDDDD
;
A
#
# COMPACT_ATOMS: atom_id res chain seq x y z
N MET A 1 -31.80 25.19 -37.64
CA MET A 1 -31.13 24.55 -36.49
C MET A 1 -31.78 23.20 -36.25
N SER A 2 -31.00 22.14 -36.39
CA SER A 2 -31.45 20.75 -36.45
C SER A 2 -32.04 20.30 -35.10
N LYS A 3 -33.36 20.05 -35.09
CA LYS A 3 -34.16 19.50 -33.96
C LYS A 3 -33.58 18.22 -33.34
N LYS A 4 -32.62 17.58 -34.01
CA LYS A 4 -31.94 16.35 -33.63
C LYS A 4 -31.06 16.51 -32.37
N ASN A 5 -30.51 17.71 -32.12
CA ASN A 5 -29.62 17.94 -30.98
C ASN A 5 -30.37 18.04 -29.65
N LEU A 6 -31.67 18.34 -29.68
CA LEU A 6 -32.50 18.44 -28.47
C LEU A 6 -32.94 17.05 -27.96
N PHE A 7 -33.15 16.09 -28.87
CA PHE A 7 -33.50 14.71 -28.50
C PHE A 7 -32.34 13.95 -27.83
N VAL A 8 -31.10 14.20 -28.26
CA VAL A 8 -29.93 13.54 -27.67
C VAL A 8 -29.70 13.99 -26.22
N SER A 9 -29.88 15.28 -25.92
CA SER A 9 -29.74 15.79 -24.55
C SER A 9 -30.83 15.28 -23.61
N ALA A 10 -32.07 15.12 -24.10
CA ALA A 10 -33.16 14.57 -23.31
C ALA A 10 -32.99 13.06 -23.03
N ALA A 11 -32.44 12.32 -23.99
CA ALA A 11 -32.11 10.91 -23.79
C ALA A 11 -30.97 10.73 -22.77
N LEU A 12 -29.96 11.60 -22.81
CA LEU A 12 -28.85 11.57 -21.86
C LEU A 12 -29.31 11.85 -20.42
N THR A 13 -30.14 12.88 -20.22
CA THR A 13 -30.66 13.20 -18.88
C THR A 13 -31.60 12.11 -18.35
N ALA A 14 -32.45 11.52 -19.21
CA ALA A 14 -33.29 10.39 -18.83
C ALA A 14 -32.45 9.15 -18.44
N PHE A 15 -31.38 8.86 -19.18
CA PHE A 15 -30.48 7.74 -18.89
C PHE A 15 -29.78 7.91 -17.53
N VAL A 16 -29.27 9.11 -17.22
CA VAL A 16 -28.64 9.41 -15.93
C VAL A 16 -29.64 9.26 -14.76
N LEU A 17 -30.89 9.73 -14.94
CA LEU A 17 -31.93 9.58 -13.92
C LEU A 17 -32.33 8.11 -13.70
N VAL A 18 -32.38 7.29 -14.75
CA VAL A 18 -32.66 5.84 -14.63
C VAL A 18 -31.55 5.12 -13.85
N ILE A 19 -30.28 5.47 -14.08
CA ILE A 19 -29.16 4.90 -13.31
C ILE A 19 -29.29 5.27 -11.83
N LEU A 20 -29.52 6.55 -11.51
CA LEU A 20 -29.66 7.01 -10.12
C LEU A 20 -30.83 6.35 -9.37
N VAL A 21 -31.96 6.11 -10.04
CA VAL A 21 -33.12 5.40 -9.45
C VAL A 21 -32.79 3.92 -9.16
N ASN A 22 -32.03 3.26 -10.03
CA ASN A 22 -31.63 1.87 -9.82
C ASN A 22 -30.65 1.71 -8.64
N VAL A 23 -29.74 2.68 -8.43
CA VAL A 23 -28.82 2.65 -7.28
C VAL A 23 -29.57 2.82 -5.96
N ALA A 24 -30.64 3.64 -5.92
CA ALA A 24 -31.46 3.82 -4.71
C ALA A 24 -32.27 2.56 -4.32
N SER A 25 -32.72 1.75 -5.29
CA SER A 25 -33.49 0.52 -5.02
C SER A 25 -32.64 -0.58 -4.37
N ALA A 26 -31.35 -0.67 -4.69
CA ALA A 26 -30.45 -1.63 -4.04
C ALA A 26 -30.25 -1.33 -2.54
N TYR A 27 -30.25 -0.05 -2.14
CA TYR A 27 -30.16 0.34 -0.74
C TYR A 27 -31.41 -0.04 0.07
N LYS A 28 -32.62 -0.04 -0.52
CA LYS A 28 -33.85 -0.44 0.19
C LYS A 28 -33.98 -1.95 0.39
N GLN A 29 -33.35 -2.75 -0.47
CA GLN A 29 -33.45 -4.21 -0.40
C GLN A 29 -32.59 -4.80 0.73
N ILE A 30 -31.54 -4.09 1.16
CA ILE A 30 -30.72 -4.49 2.31
C ILE A 30 -31.40 -4.16 3.64
N SER A 31 -32.26 -3.14 3.69
CA SER A 31 -33.00 -2.77 4.92
C SER A 31 -34.26 -3.61 5.18
N SER A 32 -34.64 -4.53 4.27
CA SER A 32 -35.88 -5.32 4.39
C SER A 32 -35.65 -6.81 4.67
N SER A 33 -34.42 -7.23 4.96
CA SER A 33 -34.15 -8.57 5.49
C SER A 33 -34.57 -8.63 6.96
N SER A 34 -35.87 -8.71 7.20
CA SER A 34 -36.43 -9.16 8.48
C SER A 34 -35.99 -10.60 8.69
N VAL A 35 -35.14 -10.81 9.69
CA VAL A 35 -34.74 -12.12 10.20
C VAL A 35 -36.00 -12.89 10.59
N ASP A 36 -36.13 -14.09 10.02
CA ASP A 36 -37.19 -15.05 10.29
C ASP A 36 -37.22 -15.39 11.80
N VAL A 37 -38.35 -15.12 12.45
CA VAL A 37 -38.56 -15.42 13.87
C VAL A 37 -38.95 -16.89 13.98
N GLN A 38 -37.99 -17.73 14.36
CA GLN A 38 -38.24 -19.12 14.68
C GLN A 38 -39.18 -19.23 15.91
N PRO A 39 -40.29 -20.00 15.86
CA PRO A 39 -41.20 -20.11 17.00
C PRO A 39 -40.56 -20.87 18.17
N ALA A 40 -40.39 -20.19 19.30
CA ALA A 40 -39.96 -20.80 20.56
C ALA A 40 -41.11 -21.61 21.20
N LEU A 41 -40.86 -22.88 21.54
CA LEU A 41 -41.67 -23.64 22.50
C LEU A 41 -41.24 -23.31 23.95
N PRO A 42 -42.12 -23.50 24.96
CA PRO A 42 -42.12 -22.66 26.14
C PRO A 42 -41.38 -23.22 27.36
N THR A 43 -41.01 -22.27 28.24
CA THR A 43 -40.82 -22.40 29.71
C THR A 43 -39.44 -22.81 30.23
N VAL A 44 -38.72 -21.85 30.82
CA VAL A 44 -38.53 -21.75 32.28
C VAL A 44 -38.11 -20.33 32.67
N THR A 45 -38.83 -19.75 33.64
CA THR A 45 -38.53 -18.49 34.29
C THR A 45 -37.16 -18.56 34.96
N SER A 46 -36.20 -17.79 34.48
CA SER A 46 -35.01 -17.41 35.23
C SER A 46 -34.81 -15.92 35.01
N THR A 47 -34.70 -15.19 36.12
CA THR A 47 -34.45 -13.75 36.16
C THR A 47 -33.18 -13.44 35.36
N VAL A 48 -33.33 -12.91 34.15
CA VAL A 48 -32.21 -12.46 33.32
C VAL A 48 -31.86 -11.04 33.76
N GLU A 49 -30.71 -10.92 34.42
CA GLU A 49 -29.97 -9.68 34.55
C GLU A 49 -29.71 -9.12 33.14
N VAL A 50 -30.16 -7.91 32.88
CA VAL A 50 -30.04 -7.26 31.56
C VAL A 50 -28.58 -6.88 31.36
N LEU A 51 -27.79 -7.79 30.79
CA LEU A 51 -26.46 -7.49 30.29
C LEU A 51 -26.60 -6.51 29.11
N PRO A 52 -25.84 -5.39 29.08
CA PRO A 52 -25.89 -4.48 27.93
C PRO A 52 -25.55 -5.26 26.67
N THR A 53 -26.47 -5.23 25.70
CA THR A 53 -26.23 -5.77 24.36
C THR A 53 -25.11 -4.96 23.71
N GLU A 54 -23.90 -5.52 23.68
CA GLU A 54 -22.80 -4.94 22.93
C GLU A 54 -23.21 -4.85 21.45
N THR A 55 -23.27 -3.63 20.93
CA THR A 55 -23.48 -3.41 19.51
C THR A 55 -22.24 -3.94 18.80
N PRO A 56 -22.36 -4.87 17.84
CA PRO A 56 -21.19 -5.38 17.14
C PRO A 56 -20.51 -4.22 16.39
N VAL A 57 -19.29 -3.89 16.81
CA VAL A 57 -18.45 -2.94 16.08
C VAL A 57 -18.08 -3.61 14.76
N VAL A 58 -18.60 -3.09 13.65
CA VAL A 58 -18.22 -3.56 12.32
C VAL A 58 -16.80 -3.07 12.07
N VAL A 59 -15.83 -3.96 12.26
CA VAL A 59 -14.42 -3.73 11.97
C VAL A 59 -14.16 -4.21 10.55
N LEU A 60 -13.56 -3.36 9.72
CA LEU A 60 -13.14 -3.73 8.37
C LEU A 60 -12.16 -4.89 8.39
N THR A 61 -12.22 -5.71 7.36
CA THR A 61 -11.17 -6.68 7.08
C THR A 61 -9.98 -6.02 6.37
N HIS A 62 -8.82 -6.68 6.39
CA HIS A 62 -7.62 -6.25 5.66
C HIS A 62 -7.91 -6.02 4.16
N GLN A 63 -8.70 -6.90 3.56
CA GLN A 63 -9.06 -6.80 2.14
C GLN A 63 -9.92 -5.55 1.87
N GLU A 64 -10.89 -5.25 2.73
CA GLU A 64 -11.73 -4.07 2.56
C GLU A 64 -10.94 -2.77 2.80
N ALA A 65 -10.03 -2.75 3.77
CA ALA A 65 -9.12 -1.63 3.98
C ALA A 65 -8.20 -1.40 2.77
N ALA A 66 -7.70 -2.47 2.14
CA ALA A 66 -6.92 -2.41 0.92
C ALA A 66 -7.71 -1.78 -0.23
N LEU A 67 -8.98 -2.17 -0.40
CA LEU A 67 -9.86 -1.59 -1.41
C LEU A 67 -10.12 -0.10 -1.15
N VAL A 68 -10.33 0.31 0.10
CA VAL A 68 -10.49 1.72 0.47
C VAL A 68 -9.24 2.53 0.11
N ALA A 69 -8.06 2.03 0.48
CA ALA A 69 -6.79 2.68 0.16
C ALA A 69 -6.53 2.73 -1.36
N ALA A 70 -6.84 1.65 -2.08
CA ALA A 70 -6.67 1.56 -3.52
C ALA A 70 -7.54 2.59 -4.25
N ASN A 71 -8.79 2.75 -3.82
CA ASN A 71 -9.69 3.78 -4.35
C ASN A 71 -9.21 5.20 -4.01
N PHE A 72 -8.55 5.39 -2.87
CA PHE A 72 -8.01 6.69 -2.45
C PHE A 72 -6.82 7.13 -3.31
N LEU A 73 -5.86 6.22 -3.59
CA LEU A 73 -4.70 6.53 -4.42
C LEU A 73 -4.93 6.36 -5.93
N GLY A 74 -5.96 5.60 -6.33
CA GLY A 74 -6.15 5.18 -7.72
C GLY A 74 -5.12 4.14 -8.17
N ASP A 75 -4.51 3.43 -7.22
CA ASP A 75 -3.52 2.37 -7.43
C ASP A 75 -4.08 1.07 -6.84
N THR A 76 -3.94 -0.06 -7.53
CA THR A 76 -4.38 -1.37 -7.04
C THR A 76 -3.21 -2.30 -6.74
N ASP A 77 -1.98 -1.87 -7.03
CA ASP A 77 -0.77 -2.66 -6.84
C ASP A 77 -0.28 -2.54 -5.39
N LEU A 78 -0.69 -3.51 -4.59
CA LEU A 78 -0.46 -3.57 -3.15
C LEU A 78 0.75 -4.46 -2.86
N PHE A 79 1.65 -3.95 -2.04
CA PHE A 79 2.77 -4.71 -1.49
C PHE A 79 2.36 -5.47 -0.22
N SER A 80 1.73 -4.78 0.74
CA SER A 80 1.28 -5.41 1.99
C SER A 80 0.13 -4.65 2.65
N VAL A 81 -0.63 -5.37 3.48
CA VAL A 81 -1.69 -4.80 4.33
C VAL A 81 -1.56 -5.43 5.71
N GLU A 82 -1.32 -4.61 6.72
CA GLU A 82 -1.07 -5.07 8.09
C GLU A 82 -1.80 -4.19 9.12
N ASN A 83 -2.09 -4.75 10.28
CA ASN A 83 -2.52 -3.94 11.43
C ASN A 83 -1.31 -3.17 11.98
N ALA A 84 -1.46 -1.86 12.11
CA ALA A 84 -0.44 -1.00 12.70
C ALA A 84 -1.10 0.12 13.53
N PRO A 85 -0.49 0.52 14.65
CA PRO A 85 -0.98 1.67 15.41
C PRO A 85 -0.73 2.97 14.64
N TRP A 86 -1.72 3.85 14.63
CA TRP A 86 -1.63 5.24 14.18
C TRP A 86 -2.12 6.16 15.31
N GLU A 87 -1.26 7.02 15.83
CA GLU A 87 -1.57 7.94 16.95
C GLU A 87 -2.31 7.25 18.11
N GLU A 88 -1.75 6.13 18.59
CA GLU A 88 -2.30 5.33 19.70
C GLU A 88 -3.65 4.63 19.41
N LYS A 89 -4.09 4.61 18.14
CA LYS A 89 -5.29 3.89 17.69
C LYS A 89 -4.92 2.77 16.73
N ASP A 90 -5.69 1.69 16.75
CA ASP A 90 -5.53 0.61 15.78
C ASP A 90 -5.97 1.07 14.38
N ALA A 91 -5.13 0.78 13.39
CA ALA A 91 -5.37 1.09 12.00
C ALA A 91 -4.83 -0.04 11.11
N TYR A 92 -5.22 -0.01 9.84
CA TYR A 92 -4.59 -0.76 8.76
C TYR A 92 -3.56 0.11 8.08
N LYS A 93 -2.33 -0.37 8.00
CA LYS A 93 -1.28 0.21 7.17
C LYS A 93 -1.24 -0.56 5.86
N VAL A 94 -1.51 0.16 4.78
CA VAL A 94 -1.53 -0.35 3.42
C VAL A 94 -0.32 0.19 2.69
N VAL A 95 0.57 -0.69 2.27
CA VAL A 95 1.78 -0.36 1.51
C VAL A 95 1.58 -0.75 0.06
N PHE A 96 1.80 0.20 -0.85
CA PHE A 96 1.71 -0.01 -2.29
C PHE A 96 3.07 -0.34 -2.88
N SER A 97 3.07 -1.06 -4.00
CA SER A 97 4.28 -1.39 -4.76
C SER A 97 5.00 -0.13 -5.27
N SER A 98 4.25 0.97 -5.46
CA SER A 98 4.78 2.30 -5.76
C SER A 98 5.54 2.95 -4.60
N GLY A 99 5.53 2.35 -3.41
CA GLY A 99 6.15 2.86 -2.20
C GLY A 99 5.30 3.86 -1.42
N TYR A 100 4.06 4.12 -1.86
CA TYR A 100 3.08 4.87 -1.09
C TYR A 100 2.59 4.05 0.11
N ILE A 101 2.30 4.73 1.21
CA ILE A 101 1.72 4.13 2.42
C ILE A 101 0.43 4.87 2.76
N VAL A 102 -0.64 4.15 3.05
CA VAL A 102 -1.92 4.72 3.46
C VAL A 102 -2.34 4.08 4.77
N TYR A 103 -2.71 4.91 5.75
CA TYR A 103 -3.26 4.48 7.02
C TYR A 103 -4.79 4.60 6.96
N VAL A 104 -5.48 3.49 7.20
CA VAL A 104 -6.94 3.39 7.17
C VAL A 104 -7.42 2.98 8.56
N SER A 105 -8.40 3.67 9.11
CA SER A 105 -8.99 3.28 10.39
C SER A 105 -9.80 1.99 10.27
N LEU A 106 -10.08 1.34 11.41
CA LEU A 106 -10.90 0.12 11.44
C LEU A 106 -12.32 0.31 10.88
N ASP A 107 -12.82 1.54 10.85
CA ASP A 107 -14.12 1.95 10.29
C ASP A 107 -14.03 2.46 8.84
N GLY A 108 -12.84 2.52 8.24
CA GLY A 108 -12.65 2.78 6.81
C GLY A 108 -12.34 4.21 6.43
N GLN A 109 -11.99 5.04 7.39
CA GLN A 109 -11.57 6.40 7.12
C GLN A 109 -10.07 6.43 6.82
N ILE A 110 -9.67 7.23 5.83
CA ILE A 110 -8.26 7.49 5.59
C ILE A 110 -7.75 8.42 6.69
N LEU A 111 -6.79 7.94 7.48
CA LEU A 111 -6.15 8.69 8.56
C LEU A 111 -4.97 9.51 8.04
N SER A 112 -4.14 8.92 7.19
CA SER A 112 -2.95 9.57 6.64
C SER A 112 -2.44 8.85 5.39
N SER A 113 -1.61 9.54 4.61
CA SER A 113 -0.90 8.97 3.46
C SER A 113 0.52 9.52 3.38
N GLU A 114 1.48 8.65 3.10
CA GLU A 114 2.89 8.98 2.93
C GLU A 114 3.35 8.62 1.52
N ALA A 115 4.11 9.52 0.90
CA ALA A 115 4.72 9.32 -0.42
C ALA A 115 6.12 8.68 -0.28
N PRO A 116 6.57 7.93 -1.28
CA PRO A 116 7.91 7.35 -1.27
C PRO A 116 9.00 8.44 -1.21
N GLN A 117 10.00 8.24 -0.36
CA GLN A 117 11.14 9.16 -0.23
C GLN A 117 12.15 8.94 -1.36
N PRO A 118 12.72 9.99 -1.97
CA PRO A 118 13.74 9.84 -3.01
C PRO A 118 15.04 9.30 -2.43
N ILE A 119 15.66 8.34 -3.13
CA ILE A 119 16.99 7.81 -2.81
C ILE A 119 18.04 8.59 -3.59
N PHE A 120 18.96 9.25 -2.90
CA PHE A 120 20.09 9.94 -3.53
C PHE A 120 21.32 9.02 -3.52
N VAL A 121 21.80 8.65 -4.71
CA VAL A 121 23.07 7.95 -4.87
C VAL A 121 24.16 8.99 -5.16
N SER A 122 25.08 9.18 -4.21
CA SER A 122 26.27 10.01 -4.44
C SER A 122 27.30 9.20 -5.19
N VAL A 123 27.55 9.55 -6.44
CA VAL A 123 28.63 8.96 -7.23
C VAL A 123 29.92 9.73 -6.92
N PRO A 124 31.00 9.07 -6.49
CA PRO A 124 32.27 9.76 -6.27
C PRO A 124 32.71 10.44 -7.56
N ALA A 125 33.15 11.70 -7.44
CA ALA A 125 33.67 12.44 -8.58
C ALA A 125 34.82 11.64 -9.23
N PRO A 126 34.89 11.56 -10.57
CA PRO A 126 35.98 10.86 -11.24
C PRO A 126 37.30 11.46 -10.77
N ALA A 127 38.19 10.61 -10.26
CA ALA A 127 39.54 11.00 -9.89
C ALA A 127 40.16 11.67 -11.12
N THR A 128 40.32 12.98 -11.06
CA THR A 128 41.07 13.70 -12.08
C THR A 128 42.50 13.29 -11.87
N ASN A 129 42.98 12.30 -12.63
CA ASN A 129 44.39 11.93 -12.71
C ASN A 129 45.14 13.08 -13.38
N ASN A 130 45.31 14.17 -12.64
CA ASN A 130 46.16 15.27 -13.03
C ASN A 130 47.58 14.76 -12.83
N GLY A 131 48.20 14.30 -13.91
CA GLY A 131 49.61 13.91 -13.97
C GLY A 131 50.50 15.10 -13.61
N GLY A 132 50.72 15.28 -12.31
CA GLY A 132 51.60 16.28 -11.72
C GLY A 132 52.88 15.61 -11.28
N SER A 133 53.89 15.69 -12.14
CA SER A 133 55.27 15.33 -11.85
C SER A 133 55.82 16.09 -10.64
N GLY A 134 56.31 15.35 -9.65
CA GLY A 134 57.32 15.79 -8.68
C GLY A 134 56.81 16.67 -7.54
N GLN A 135 56.92 16.21 -6.29
CA GLN A 135 58.09 16.50 -5.44
C GLN A 135 57.84 15.96 -4.03
N SER A 136 58.76 15.13 -3.56
CA SER A 136 58.80 14.56 -2.23
C SER A 136 58.86 15.67 -1.16
N GLN A 137 57.94 15.66 -0.20
CA GLN A 137 58.22 16.26 1.09
C GLN A 137 57.47 15.53 2.21
N ALA A 138 58.25 14.68 2.87
CA ALA A 138 57.91 14.04 4.13
C ALA A 138 57.76 15.10 5.23
N SER A 139 56.72 14.97 6.05
CA SER A 139 56.74 15.49 7.42
C SER A 139 55.90 14.57 8.31
N SER A 140 56.65 13.85 9.13
CA SER A 140 56.31 12.94 10.22
C SER A 140 55.02 13.23 10.99
N ASN A 141 54.23 12.18 11.27
CA ASN A 141 53.78 11.95 12.64
C ASN A 141 53.57 10.46 12.95
N ASN A 142 54.42 10.01 13.87
CA ASN A 142 54.43 8.87 14.79
C ASN A 142 53.35 7.76 14.75
N SER A 143 53.87 6.54 14.99
CA SER A 143 53.26 5.35 15.63
C SER A 143 52.14 4.59 14.92
N GLN A 144 52.49 3.50 14.23
CA GLN A 144 52.37 2.14 14.77
C GLN A 144 52.95 1.13 13.79
N GLN A 145 53.92 0.40 14.31
CA GLN A 145 54.60 -0.73 13.71
C GLN A 145 53.65 -1.93 13.75
N GLN A 146 53.17 -2.38 12.59
CA GLN A 146 52.76 -3.76 12.35
C GLN A 146 53.02 -4.08 10.87
N ASN A 147 54.15 -4.72 10.64
CA ASN A 147 54.50 -5.38 9.40
C ASN A 147 53.53 -6.53 9.16
N HIS A 148 52.86 -6.55 8.01
CA HIS A 148 52.54 -7.78 7.28
C HIS A 148 52.54 -7.42 5.78
N ASN A 149 53.62 -7.82 5.11
CA ASN A 149 53.73 -7.95 3.67
C ASN A 149 53.37 -9.41 3.34
N GLU A 150 52.26 -9.61 2.63
CA GLU A 150 51.95 -10.73 1.74
C GLU A 150 50.99 -10.07 0.72
N ASP A 151 51.44 -9.53 -0.42
CA ASP A 151 51.91 -10.22 -1.62
C ASP A 151 51.12 -11.53 -1.84
N ASP A 152 49.99 -11.42 -2.55
CA ASP A 152 49.57 -12.48 -3.46
C ASP A 152 48.81 -11.89 -4.64
N ASP A 153 49.28 -12.33 -5.80
CA ASP A 153 49.09 -11.80 -7.13
C ASP A 153 47.70 -12.13 -7.73
N ASP A 154 47.37 -11.27 -8.70
CA ASP A 154 46.53 -11.47 -9.88
C ASP A 154 46.10 -12.91 -10.22
N ASP A 155 44.81 -13.06 -10.57
CA ASP A 155 44.41 -13.73 -11.83
C ASP A 155 42.93 -13.41 -12.13
N HIS A 156 42.75 -12.38 -12.95
CA HIS A 156 41.64 -12.31 -13.89
C HIS A 156 41.98 -13.22 -15.06
N ASP A 157 41.10 -14.16 -15.39
CA ASP A 157 40.92 -14.53 -16.78
C ASP A 157 39.44 -14.76 -17.07
N ASP A 158 39.07 -14.15 -18.18
CA ASP A 158 37.76 -14.04 -18.79
C ASP A 158 37.27 -15.37 -19.40
N ASP A 159 36.09 -15.27 -20.03
CA ASP A 159 35.61 -16.05 -21.16
C ASP A 159 34.65 -17.21 -20.86
N ASP A 160 33.38 -16.88 -21.12
CA ASP A 160 32.52 -17.49 -22.14
C ASP A 160 32.29 -19.01 -22.13
N HIS A 161 31.02 -19.38 -22.11
CA HIS A 161 30.34 -20.31 -23.03
C HIS A 161 28.91 -20.49 -22.48
N GLU A 162 27.95 -19.77 -23.03
CA GLU A 162 27.09 -20.19 -24.15
C GLU A 162 26.23 -21.43 -23.89
N GLU A 163 24.98 -21.25 -24.32
CA GLU A 163 23.78 -22.07 -24.24
C GLU A 163 24.01 -23.50 -24.72
N ASP A 164 23.24 -24.46 -24.19
CA ASP A 164 22.61 -25.44 -25.07
C ASP A 164 21.38 -26.10 -24.41
N ASP A 165 20.35 -26.11 -25.24
CA ASP A 165 19.02 -26.66 -25.13
C ASP A 165 18.98 -28.21 -25.14
N ASP A 166 17.82 -28.73 -24.71
CA ASP A 166 17.10 -29.93 -25.20
C ASP A 166 17.75 -31.34 -25.18
N ASP A 167 17.21 -32.22 -24.31
CA ASP A 167 16.43 -33.43 -24.70
C ASP A 167 15.63 -34.03 -23.50
#